data_AF-A0A1Q7QIM6-F1
#
_entry.id   AF-A0A1Q7QIM6-F1
#
_cell.length_a   1.000
_cell.length_b   1.000
_cell.length_c   1.000
_cell.angle_alpha   90.00
_cell.angle_beta   90.00
_cell.angle_gamma   90.00
#
_symmetry.space_group_name_H-M   'P 1'
#
loop_
_entity.id
_entity.type
_entity.pdbx_description
1 polymer ?
#
loop_
_entity_poly.entity_id
_entity_poly.type
_entity_poly.pdbx_seq_one_letter_code
_entity_poly.pdbx_strand_id
1 'polypeptide(L)'
;VDDLTVHERIEEEIFYPALEEQPKTKDLILESYVEHDVVDTLTDEISTIEAGDEKWLPTFKVFKENLEHHIKEEEEELFPKVKDIFSREQLEDLGNKMAALKEVAQQELMEEAR
;
A
#
# COMPACT_ATOMS: atom_id res chain seq x y z
N VAL A 1 4.95 4.69 -14.43
CA VAL A 1 3.82 4.32 -13.56
C VAL A 1 4.46 3.78 -12.31
N ASP A 2 4.27 4.47 -11.20
CA ASP A 2 4.74 4.01 -9.91
C ASP A 2 3.73 2.98 -9.39
N ASP A 3 4.13 1.70 -9.39
CA ASP A 3 3.24 0.62 -8.98
C ASP A 3 2.99 0.64 -7.46
N LEU A 4 3.90 1.22 -6.65
CA LEU A 4 3.72 1.35 -5.19
C LEU A 4 2.67 2.40 -4.88
N THR A 5 2.75 3.58 -5.51
CA THR A 5 1.72 4.62 -5.35
C THR A 5 0.34 4.13 -5.79
N VAL A 6 0.26 3.31 -6.84
CA VAL A 6 -1.02 2.74 -7.27
C VAL A 6 -1.56 1.73 -6.25
N HIS A 7 -0.70 0.91 -5.65
CA HIS A 7 -1.06 -0.08 -4.63
C HIS A 7 -1.60 0.61 -3.37
N GLU A 8 -0.83 1.54 -2.81
CA GLU A 8 -1.19 2.33 -1.64
C GLU A 8 -2.54 3.04 -1.84
N ARG A 9 -2.73 3.73 -2.98
CA ARG A 9 -4.01 4.38 -3.28
C ARG A 9 -5.19 3.41 -3.31
N ILE A 10 -5.01 2.22 -3.87
CA ILE A 10 -6.06 1.20 -3.88
C ILE A 10 -6.41 0.78 -2.46
N GLU A 11 -5.41 0.64 -1.60
CA GLU A 11 -5.61 0.28 -0.22
C GLU A 11 -6.32 1.36 0.57
N GLU A 12 -5.80 2.58 0.55
CA GLU A 12 -6.31 3.68 1.37
C GLU A 12 -7.65 4.25 0.88
N GLU A 13 -7.89 4.28 -0.44
CA GLU A 13 -9.13 4.85 -0.97
C GLU A 13 -10.28 3.82 -1.03
N ILE A 14 -9.97 2.51 -1.11
CA ILE A 14 -10.98 1.47 -1.34
C ILE A 14 -10.91 0.34 -0.31
N PHE A 15 -9.74 -0.29 -0.13
CA PHE A 15 -9.66 -1.53 0.64
C PHE A 15 -9.83 -1.30 2.15
N TYR A 16 -9.05 -0.41 2.75
CA TYR A 16 -9.10 -0.09 4.18
C TYR A 16 -10.43 0.55 4.59
N PRO A 17 -11.02 1.51 3.84
CA PRO A 17 -12.35 2.04 4.15
C PRO A 17 -13.45 0.97 4.17
N ALA A 18 -13.35 -0.06 3.32
CA ALA A 18 -14.32 -1.17 3.35
C ALA A 18 -14.23 -1.98 4.66
N LEU A 19 -13.11 -1.91 5.37
CA LEU A 19 -12.79 -2.69 6.57
C LEU A 19 -12.77 -1.86 7.86
N GLU A 20 -12.96 -0.53 7.82
CA GLU A 20 -12.88 0.36 8.99
C GLU A 20 -13.79 -0.04 10.15
N GLU A 21 -15.00 -0.53 9.83
CA GLU A 21 -16.00 -0.95 10.81
C GLU A 21 -15.78 -2.39 11.33
N GLN A 22 -14.69 -3.06 10.92
CA GLN A 22 -14.39 -4.45 11.28
C GLN A 22 -13.36 -4.50 12.42
N PRO A 23 -13.77 -4.83 13.66
CA PRO A 23 -12.84 -4.82 14.80
C PRO A 23 -11.69 -5.83 14.67
N LYS A 24 -11.84 -6.85 13.83
CA LYS A 24 -10.83 -7.91 13.63
C LYS A 24 -9.64 -7.46 12.79
N THR A 25 -9.78 -6.40 12.01
CA THR A 25 -8.76 -5.89 11.08
C THR A 25 -8.28 -4.50 11.43
N LYS A 26 -8.95 -3.82 12.38
CA LYS A 26 -8.67 -2.43 12.75
C LYS A 26 -7.20 -2.17 13.10
N ASP A 27 -6.59 -3.00 13.94
CA ASP A 27 -5.21 -2.78 14.37
C ASP A 27 -4.23 -2.94 13.20
N LEU A 28 -4.40 -4.00 12.38
CA LEU A 28 -3.61 -4.22 11.17
C LEU A 28 -3.73 -3.05 10.18
N ILE A 29 -4.95 -2.54 9.95
CA ILE A 29 -5.16 -1.42 9.04
C ILE A 29 -4.48 -0.14 9.55
N LEU A 30 -4.60 0.15 10.85
CA LEU A 30 -3.93 1.31 11.45
C LEU A 30 -2.41 1.19 11.40
N GLU A 31 -1.88 -0.02 11.54
CA GLU A 31 -0.46 -0.32 11.35
C GLU A 31 -0.05 -0.10 9.90
N SER A 32 -0.80 -0.63 8.93
CA SER A 32 -0.54 -0.44 7.50
C SER A 32 -0.47 1.04 7.08
N TYR A 33 -1.39 1.90 7.55
CA TYR A 33 -1.29 3.35 7.30
C TYR A 33 0.01 3.95 7.82
N VAL A 34 0.49 3.52 8.99
CA VAL A 34 1.75 4.01 9.55
C VAL A 34 2.95 3.48 8.76
N GLU A 35 2.87 2.23 8.29
CA GLU A 35 3.91 1.64 7.43
C GLU A 35 3.99 2.34 6.08
N HIS A 36 2.86 2.70 5.46
CA HIS A 36 2.80 3.51 4.24
C HIS A 36 3.54 4.83 4.42
N ASP A 37 3.19 5.62 5.45
CA ASP A 37 3.85 6.88 5.78
C ASP A 37 5.39 6.72 5.92
N VAL A 38 5.84 5.60 6.51
CA VAL A 38 7.26 5.29 6.66
C VAL A 38 7.91 4.95 5.33
N VAL A 39 7.27 4.13 4.50
CA VAL A 39 7.76 3.74 3.17
C VAL A 39 7.85 4.95 2.25
N ASP A 40 6.87 5.85 2.29
CA ASP A 40 6.84 7.12 1.55
C ASP A 40 7.98 8.04 1.99
N THR A 41 8.12 8.24 3.30
CA THR A 41 9.22 9.06 3.86
C THR A 41 10.59 8.54 3.41
N LEU A 42 10.79 7.22 3.41
CA LEU A 42 12.04 6.60 2.98
C LEU A 42 12.25 6.70 1.46
N THR A 43 11.18 6.61 0.67
CA THR A 43 11.21 6.81 -0.78
C THR A 43 11.68 8.22 -1.12
N ASP A 44 11.10 9.23 -0.47
CA ASP A 44 11.51 10.63 -0.59
C ASP A 44 12.97 10.82 -0.17
N GLU A 45 13.39 10.26 0.96
CA GLU A 45 14.78 10.34 1.42
C GLU A 45 15.73 9.74 0.37
N ILE A 46 15.47 8.52 -0.10
CA ILE A 46 16.29 7.83 -1.11
C ILE A 46 16.40 8.65 -2.39
N SER A 47 15.33 9.33 -2.81
CA SER A 47 15.31 10.17 -4.02
C SER A 47 16.20 11.41 -3.92
N THR A 48 16.48 11.88 -2.70
CA THR A 48 17.26 13.10 -2.42
C THR A 48 18.72 12.83 -2.03
N ILE A 49 19.07 11.59 -1.70
CA ILE A 49 20.45 11.21 -1.36
C ILE A 49 21.35 11.28 -2.61
N GLU A 50 22.48 11.98 -2.49
CA GLU A 50 23.43 12.13 -3.59
C GLU A 50 24.12 10.81 -3.97
N ALA A 51 24.47 10.68 -5.25
CA ALA A 51 25.20 9.54 -5.75
C ALA A 51 26.57 9.42 -5.06
N GLY A 52 26.78 8.32 -4.34
CA GLY A 52 28.03 8.04 -3.61
C GLY A 52 27.99 8.39 -2.12
N ASP A 53 26.87 8.91 -1.60
CA ASP A 53 26.66 9.06 -0.16
C ASP A 53 26.57 7.67 0.51
N GLU A 54 27.25 7.52 1.65
CA GLU A 54 27.30 6.27 2.42
C GLU A 54 25.94 5.87 3.02
N LYS A 55 24.99 6.80 3.13
CA LYS A 55 23.64 6.57 3.66
C LYS A 55 22.69 5.93 2.66
N TRP A 56 22.95 6.03 1.37
CA TRP A 56 22.01 5.53 0.34
C TRP A 56 21.65 4.06 0.55
N LEU A 57 22.67 3.20 0.70
CA LEU A 57 22.47 1.75 0.84
C LEU A 57 21.82 1.37 2.19
N PRO A 58 22.23 1.92 3.35
CA PRO A 58 21.50 1.76 4.60
C PRO A 58 20.03 2.19 4.52
N THR A 59 19.72 3.37 3.96
CA THR A 59 18.33 3.85 3.85
C THR A 59 17.50 2.93 2.93
N PHE A 60 18.04 2.53 1.79
CA PHE A 60 17.38 1.55 0.90
C PHE A 60 17.12 0.21 1.58
N LYS A 61 18.05 -0.25 2.44
CA LYS A 61 17.86 -1.48 3.20
C LYS A 61 16.68 -1.36 4.18
N VAL A 62 16.57 -0.24 4.90
CA VAL A 62 15.45 0.00 5.84
C VAL A 62 14.13 0.13 5.09
N PHE A 63 14.10 0.86 3.96
CA PHE A 63 12.94 0.92 3.07
C PHE A 63 12.47 -0.48 2.69
N LYS A 64 13.40 -1.31 2.21
CA LYS A 64 13.09 -2.67 1.79
C LYS A 64 12.53 -3.51 2.94
N GLU A 65 13.13 -3.42 4.13
CA GLU A 65 12.68 -4.18 5.30
C GLU A 65 11.26 -3.80 5.73
N ASN A 66 10.91 -2.51 5.71
CA ASN A 66 9.53 -2.06 6.01
C ASN A 66 8.55 -2.49 4.92
N LEU A 67 8.91 -2.34 3.64
CA LEU A 67 8.05 -2.77 2.53
C LEU A 67 7.78 -4.29 2.55
N GLU A 68 8.81 -5.11 2.76
CA GLU A 68 8.64 -6.57 2.86
C GLU A 68 7.85 -6.98 4.11
N HIS A 69 7.96 -6.22 5.19
CA HIS A 69 7.16 -6.45 6.40
C HIS A 69 5.69 -6.20 6.14
N HIS A 70 5.36 -5.01 5.62
CA HIS A 70 4.02 -4.60 5.25
C HIS A 70 3.32 -5.63 4.35
N ILE A 71 3.94 -5.97 3.21
CA ILE A 71 3.39 -6.96 2.26
C ILE A 71 3.09 -8.29 2.97
N LYS A 72 4.00 -8.72 3.85
CA LYS A 72 3.83 -9.99 4.55
C LYS A 72 2.66 -9.94 5.53
N GLU A 73 2.50 -8.87 6.29
CA GLU A 73 1.36 -8.72 7.21
C GLU A 73 0.03 -8.71 6.46
N GLU A 74 -0.03 -8.01 5.33
CA GLU A 74 -1.22 -8.00 4.51
C GLU A 74 -1.57 -9.41 3.97
N GLU A 75 -0.60 -10.08 3.34
CA GLU A 75 -0.80 -11.38 2.71
C GLU A 75 -1.10 -12.51 3.71
N GLU A 76 -0.35 -12.54 4.82
CA GLU A 76 -0.41 -13.64 5.79
C GLU A 76 -1.45 -13.41 6.88
N GLU A 77 -1.80 -12.16 7.20
CA GLU A 77 -2.69 -11.84 8.33
C GLU A 77 -3.97 -11.12 7.91
N LEU A 78 -3.87 -10.03 7.14
CA LEU A 78 -5.04 -9.21 6.78
C LEU A 78 -5.95 -9.94 5.79
N PHE A 79 -5.43 -10.37 4.64
CA PHE A 79 -6.23 -10.97 3.56
C PHE A 79 -6.98 -12.25 3.99
N PRO A 80 -6.43 -13.15 4.82
CA PRO A 80 -7.20 -14.25 5.38
C PRO A 80 -8.40 -13.78 6.21
N LYS A 81 -8.24 -12.74 7.04
CA LYS A 81 -9.36 -12.18 7.83
C LYS A 81 -10.42 -11.56 6.93
N VAL A 82 -10.01 -10.87 5.87
CA VAL A 82 -10.93 -10.25 4.89
C VAL A 82 -11.79 -11.31 4.19
N LYS A 83 -11.19 -12.46 3.82
CA LYS A 83 -11.93 -13.60 3.24
C LYS A 83 -12.96 -14.20 4.19
N ASP A 84 -12.73 -14.11 5.50
CA ASP A 84 -13.69 -14.58 6.52
C ASP A 84 -14.79 -13.55 6.82
N ILE A 85 -14.54 -12.26 6.55
CA ILE A 85 -15.47 -11.15 6.82
C ILE A 85 -16.50 -10.99 5.70
N PHE A 86 -16.05 -11.05 4.44
CA PHE A 86 -16.88 -10.76 3.28
C PHE A 86 -17.39 -12.00 2.57
N SER A 87 -18.60 -11.91 2.03
CA SER A 87 -19.09 -12.90 1.08
C SER A 87 -18.32 -12.81 -0.23
N ARG A 88 -18.38 -13.88 -1.04
CA ARG A 88 -17.79 -13.86 -2.39
C ARG A 88 -18.30 -12.72 -3.25
N GLU A 89 -19.59 -12.40 -3.20
CA GLU A 89 -20.18 -11.30 -3.97
C GLU A 89 -19.64 -9.94 -3.52
N GLN A 90 -19.46 -9.74 -2.20
CA GLN A 90 -18.84 -8.53 -1.66
C GLN A 90 -17.37 -8.39 -2.06
N LEU A 91 -16.62 -9.50 -2.08
CA LEU A 91 -15.23 -9.51 -2.55
C LEU A 91 -15.12 -9.22 -4.06
N GLU A 92 -16.05 -9.73 -4.87
CA GLU A 92 -16.11 -9.44 -6.31
C GLU A 92 -16.44 -7.95 -6.56
N ASP A 93 -17.39 -7.37 -5.82
CA ASP A 93 -17.70 -5.93 -5.88
C ASP A 93 -16.52 -5.06 -5.45
N LEU A 94 -15.85 -5.42 -4.36
CA LEU A 94 -14.66 -4.72 -3.86
C LEU A 94 -13.53 -4.77 -4.90
N GLY A 95 -13.25 -5.95 -5.46
CA GLY A 95 -12.22 -6.13 -6.50
C GLY A 95 -12.50 -5.31 -7.76
N ASN A 96 -13.77 -5.17 -8.16
CA ASN A 96 -14.14 -4.33 -9.30
C ASN A 96 -13.88 -2.83 -9.03
N LYS A 97 -14.16 -2.35 -7.81
CA LYS A 97 -13.86 -0.97 -7.40
C LYS A 97 -12.35 -0.71 -7.39
N MET A 98 -11.57 -1.63 -6.83
CA MET A 98 -10.10 -1.57 -6.83
C MET A 98 -9.54 -1.54 -8.26
N ALA A 99 -10.05 -2.38 -9.15
CA ALA A 99 -9.63 -2.41 -10.56
C ALA A 99 -9.96 -1.12 -11.30
N ALA A 100 -11.13 -0.52 -11.06
CA ALA A 100 -11.50 0.76 -11.64
C ALA A 100 -10.59 1.89 -11.15
N LEU A 101 -10.31 1.95 -9.84
CA LEU A 101 -9.38 2.95 -9.30
C LEU A 101 -7.97 2.76 -9.83
N LYS A 102 -7.50 1.51 -9.98
CA LYS A 102 -6.21 1.21 -10.59
C LYS A 102 -6.06 1.85 -11.97
N GLU A 103 -7.07 1.70 -12.84
CA GLU A 103 -7.04 2.29 -14.18
C GLU A 103 -6.97 3.82 -14.14
N VAL A 104 -7.72 4.46 -13.23
CA VAL A 104 -7.71 5.91 -13.03
C VAL A 104 -6.35 6.39 -12.50
N ALA A 105 -5.85 5.78 -11.43
CA ALA A 105 -4.58 6.16 -10.81
C ALA A 105 -3.40 6.00 -11.78
N GLN A 106 -3.39 4.94 -12.59
CA GLN A 106 -2.38 4.75 -13.61
C GLN A 106 -2.43 5.82 -14.71
N GLN A 107 -3.62 6.28 -15.10
CA GLN A 107 -3.78 7.37 -16.07
C GLN A 107 -3.31 8.71 -15.51
N GLU A 108 -3.69 9.04 -14.28
CA GLU A 108 -3.28 10.28 -13.59
C GLU A 108 -1.75 10.37 -13.50
N LEU A 109 -1.09 9.30 -13.04
CA LEU A 109 0.39 9.25 -12.95
C LEU A 109 1.08 9.34 -14.31
N MET A 110 0.46 8.84 -15.39
CA MET A 110 0.99 9.00 -16.75
C MET A 110 0.87 10.45 -17.26
N GLU A 111 -0.20 11.15 -16.89
CA GLU A 111 -0.41 12.55 -17.26
C GLU A 111 0.53 13.49 -16.50
N GLU A 112 0.79 13.23 -15.22
CA GLU A 112 1.72 14.02 -14.40
C GLU A 112 3.18 13.86 -14.84
N ALA A 113 3.55 12.68 -15.34
CA ALA A 113 4.90 12.41 -15.84
C ALA A 113 5.21 13.05 -17.21
N ARG A 114 4.26 13.76 -17.82
CA ARG A 114 4.36 14.33 -19.18
C ARG A 114 4.79 15.80 -19.18
#